data_AF-A0AAU0XBL6-F1
#
_entry.id   AF-A0AAU0XBL6-F1
#
_cell.length_a   1.000
_cell.length_b   1.000
_cell.length_c   1.000
_cell.angle_alpha   90.00
_cell.angle_beta   90.00
_cell.angle_gamma   90.00
#
_symmetry.space_group_name_H-M   'P 1'
#
loop_
_entity.id
_entity.type
_entity.pdbx_description
1 polymer ?
#
loop_
_entity_poly.entity_id
_entity_poly.type
_entity_poly.pdbx_seq_one_letter_code
_entity_poly.pdbx_strand_id
1 'polypeptide(L)'
;MRTRKISALTLTAVALGLSLTACNGSGGADNSSSSAPSSASSSASSSASSSAETASTPQPDATQGQSSSAPAAKSDAKCTDQINYAGDPRSNAEINSIGADTGTCPEPQKSDKPSGTPKDPGTKCTDQINYAGDSRPNAEINSIGEETGYCPPVKQN
;
A
#
# COMPACT_ATOMS: atom_id res chain seq x y z
N MET A 1 -8.22 -3.85 -47.63
CA MET A 1 -7.02 -4.58 -47.15
C MET A 1 -6.29 -3.66 -46.17
N ARG A 2 -6.33 -3.94 -44.87
CA ARG A 2 -5.66 -3.12 -43.84
C ARG A 2 -4.49 -3.92 -43.26
N THR A 3 -3.30 -3.65 -43.78
CA THR A 3 -2.05 -4.31 -43.39
C THR A 3 -1.59 -3.78 -42.03
N ARG A 4 -1.73 -4.58 -40.96
CA ARG A 4 -1.17 -4.24 -39.64
C ARG A 4 0.29 -4.69 -39.62
N LYS A 5 1.23 -3.73 -39.65
CA LYS A 5 2.66 -3.96 -39.47
C LYS A 5 2.93 -4.14 -37.98
N ILE A 6 3.43 -5.31 -37.61
CA ILE A 6 3.84 -5.66 -36.24
C ILE A 6 5.28 -5.17 -36.10
N SER A 7 5.50 -4.16 -35.26
CA SER A 7 6.86 -3.69 -34.92
C SER A 7 7.27 -4.39 -33.62
N ALA A 8 8.19 -5.36 -33.74
CA ALA A 8 8.70 -6.13 -32.62
C ALA A 8 9.77 -5.31 -31.87
N LEU A 9 9.56 -5.16 -30.57
CA LEU A 9 10.34 -4.36 -29.63
C LEU A 9 11.33 -5.30 -28.92
N THR A 10 12.63 -5.16 -29.20
CA THR A 10 13.68 -5.96 -28.55
C THR A 10 14.37 -5.13 -27.46
N LEU A 11 14.02 -5.38 -26.21
CA LEU A 11 14.70 -4.87 -25.02
C LEU A 11 15.84 -5.83 -24.64
N THR A 12 17.09 -5.39 -24.73
CA THR A 12 18.24 -6.08 -24.16
C THR A 12 18.48 -5.59 -22.74
N ALA A 13 18.16 -6.46 -21.77
CA ALA A 13 18.51 -6.31 -20.38
C ALA A 13 20.02 -6.54 -20.17
N VAL A 14 20.68 -5.66 -19.42
CA VAL A 14 22.02 -5.92 -18.88
C VAL A 14 21.94 -5.76 -17.36
N ALA A 15 22.03 -6.89 -16.67
CA ALA A 15 22.17 -6.97 -15.23
C ALA A 15 23.66 -6.87 -14.86
N LEU A 16 24.02 -5.92 -13.99
CA LEU A 16 25.31 -5.91 -13.31
C LEU A 16 25.05 -6.14 -11.82
N GLY A 17 25.56 -7.26 -11.32
CA GLY A 17 25.43 -7.68 -9.92
C GLY A 17 26.68 -7.41 -9.08
N LEU A 18 26.46 -7.57 -7.76
CA LEU A 18 27.37 -7.89 -6.66
C LEU A 18 28.41 -6.83 -6.19
N SER A 19 28.29 -6.41 -4.92
CA SER A 19 29.10 -7.00 -3.83
C SER A 19 28.71 -6.50 -2.42
N LEU A 20 28.68 -7.44 -1.47
CA LEU A 20 28.54 -7.26 -0.03
C LEU A 20 29.77 -6.56 0.56
N THR A 21 29.56 -5.57 1.44
CA THR A 21 30.56 -5.21 2.45
C THR A 21 29.97 -5.48 3.84
N ALA A 22 30.27 -6.67 4.36
CA ALA A 22 30.13 -6.97 5.77
C ALA A 22 31.42 -6.50 6.45
N CYS A 23 31.35 -5.38 7.18
CA CYS A 23 32.45 -4.94 8.03
C CYS A 23 32.26 -5.55 9.43
N ASN A 24 33.08 -6.57 9.66
CA ASN A 24 33.29 -7.36 10.86
C ASN A 24 33.66 -6.51 12.10
N GLY A 25 32.98 -6.76 13.22
CA GLY A 25 33.24 -6.11 14.51
C GLY A 25 33.12 -7.06 15.70
N SER A 26 34.12 -7.92 15.84
CA SER A 26 34.77 -8.31 17.11
C SER A 26 34.05 -9.14 18.17
N GLY A 27 34.59 -10.36 18.36
CA GLY A 27 34.75 -11.05 19.66
C GLY A 27 33.58 -11.95 20.04
N GLY A 28 33.75 -13.19 20.48
CA GLY A 28 34.90 -14.00 20.87
C GLY A 28 34.36 -15.41 21.15
N ALA A 29 35.25 -16.39 21.12
CA ALA A 29 34.95 -17.79 20.96
C ALA A 29 34.46 -18.52 22.25
N ASP A 30 33.83 -19.67 22.00
CA ASP A 30 33.90 -20.97 22.72
C ASP A 30 33.45 -21.06 24.20
N ASN A 31 32.93 -22.16 24.78
CA ASN A 31 32.44 -23.47 24.35
C ASN A 31 31.91 -24.20 25.61
N SER A 32 30.87 -25.04 25.47
CA SER A 32 30.48 -26.19 26.34
C SER A 32 29.94 -25.91 27.76
N SER A 33 29.04 -26.68 28.40
CA SER A 33 28.16 -27.81 28.04
C SER A 33 27.28 -28.14 29.27
N SER A 34 26.11 -28.77 29.04
CA SER A 34 25.34 -29.68 29.93
C SER A 34 24.63 -29.09 31.17
N SER A 35 23.34 -29.33 31.41
CA SER A 35 22.79 -30.61 31.90
C SER A 35 21.24 -30.63 31.85
N ALA A 36 20.65 -31.77 31.46
CA ALA A 36 19.30 -32.23 31.83
C ALA A 36 19.42 -33.07 33.15
N PRO A 37 18.36 -33.57 33.88
CA PRO A 37 17.00 -33.91 33.41
C PRO A 37 15.81 -33.75 34.43
N SER A 38 14.59 -34.07 33.95
CA SER A 38 13.37 -34.67 34.59
C SER A 38 12.85 -34.17 35.98
N SER A 39 11.55 -33.97 36.26
CA SER A 39 10.46 -34.97 36.20
C SER A 39 9.07 -34.36 36.54
N ALA A 40 8.00 -34.92 35.92
CA ALA A 40 6.71 -35.42 36.46
C ALA A 40 6.04 -34.73 37.68
N SER A 41 4.71 -34.68 37.90
CA SER A 41 3.47 -35.05 37.19
C SER A 41 2.31 -34.77 38.18
N SER A 42 1.15 -34.29 37.70
CA SER A 42 -0.26 -34.57 38.12
C SER A 42 -0.69 -34.44 39.63
N SER A 43 -1.91 -34.06 40.05
CA SER A 43 -3.27 -34.27 39.55
C SER A 43 -4.33 -33.41 40.30
N ALA A 44 -5.51 -33.26 39.66
CA ALA A 44 -6.89 -33.32 40.22
C ALA A 44 -7.46 -32.09 41.01
N SER A 45 -8.45 -31.34 40.49
CA SER A 45 -9.93 -31.60 40.49
C SER A 45 -10.61 -31.03 41.77
N SER A 46 -11.75 -30.33 41.84
CA SER A 46 -12.87 -30.05 40.93
C SER A 46 -13.77 -28.92 41.47
N SER A 47 -14.40 -28.17 40.55
CA SER A 47 -15.81 -27.71 40.49
C SER A 47 -16.50 -26.90 41.62
N ALA A 48 -17.02 -25.72 41.25
CA ALA A 48 -18.46 -25.37 41.17
C ALA A 48 -18.62 -23.87 40.81
N SER A 49 -19.00 -23.52 39.58
CA SER A 49 -20.35 -23.09 39.15
C SER A 49 -20.94 -21.85 39.85
N SER A 50 -21.11 -20.76 39.08
CA SER A 50 -22.42 -20.11 38.90
C SER A 50 -22.39 -19.10 37.74
N SER A 51 -23.50 -19.13 37.00
CA SER A 51 -23.79 -18.56 35.70
C SER A 51 -24.18 -17.08 35.72
N ALA A 52 -23.89 -16.38 34.62
CA ALA A 52 -24.71 -15.33 33.99
C ALA A 52 -24.08 -15.08 32.61
N GLU A 53 -24.49 -15.81 31.57
CA GLU A 53 -25.55 -15.38 30.64
C GLU A 53 -25.47 -13.89 30.29
N THR A 54 -24.78 -13.58 29.20
CA THR A 54 -25.32 -12.73 28.13
C THR A 54 -24.56 -13.09 26.86
N ALA A 55 -25.19 -13.93 26.04
CA ALA A 55 -24.80 -14.12 24.66
C ALA A 55 -24.99 -12.78 23.93
N SER A 56 -23.91 -12.24 23.38
CA SER A 56 -23.97 -11.22 22.34
C SER A 56 -22.84 -11.50 21.38
N THR A 57 -23.06 -12.55 20.58
CA THR A 57 -22.50 -12.63 19.24
C THR A 57 -22.80 -11.31 18.52
N PRO A 58 -21.79 -10.56 18.01
CA PRO A 58 -22.05 -9.63 16.93
C PRO A 58 -22.41 -10.51 15.73
N GLN A 59 -23.72 -10.65 15.53
CA GLN A 59 -24.30 -11.13 14.29
C GLN A 59 -23.71 -10.28 13.16
N PRO A 60 -23.11 -10.87 12.11
CA PRO A 60 -22.84 -10.12 10.90
C PRO A 60 -24.21 -9.81 10.31
N ASP A 61 -24.69 -8.59 10.56
CA ASP A 61 -25.87 -8.07 9.92
C ASP A 61 -25.55 -7.97 8.42
N ALA A 62 -25.88 -9.05 7.71
CA ALA A 62 -26.01 -9.09 6.27
C ALA A 62 -27.20 -8.19 5.88
N THR A 63 -27.04 -6.88 6.08
CA THR A 63 -27.92 -5.90 5.48
C THR A 63 -27.62 -5.93 3.98
N GLN A 64 -28.50 -6.60 3.24
CA GLN A 64 -28.64 -6.42 1.80
C GLN A 64 -28.81 -4.91 1.54
N GLY A 65 -27.75 -4.31 1.02
CA GLY A 65 -27.69 -2.87 0.81
C GLY A 65 -26.62 -2.53 -0.21
N GLN A 66 -27.02 -2.62 -1.48
CA GLN A 66 -26.48 -1.81 -2.57
C GLN A 66 -25.08 -2.17 -3.08
N SER A 67 -25.06 -3.10 -4.04
CA SER A 67 -24.17 -3.17 -5.20
C SER A 67 -23.00 -2.18 -5.19
N SER A 68 -21.92 -2.54 -4.50
CA SER A 68 -20.61 -1.91 -4.67
C SER A 68 -19.68 -2.98 -5.19
N SER A 69 -19.01 -2.73 -6.30
CA SER A 69 -18.23 -3.71 -7.08
C SER A 69 -16.95 -4.21 -6.38
N ALA A 70 -16.86 -4.05 -5.05
CA ALA A 70 -15.72 -4.41 -4.25
C ALA A 70 -15.73 -5.91 -3.92
N PRO A 71 -14.63 -6.63 -4.16
CA PRO A 71 -14.57 -8.06 -3.90
C PRO A 71 -14.63 -8.32 -2.40
N ALA A 72 -15.47 -9.28 -2.00
CA ALA A 72 -15.50 -9.79 -0.64
C ALA A 72 -14.10 -10.24 -0.23
N ALA A 73 -13.68 -9.89 0.99
CA ALA A 73 -12.46 -10.41 1.54
C ALA A 73 -12.68 -11.91 1.75
N LYS A 74 -11.94 -12.78 1.03
CA LYS A 74 -11.96 -14.21 1.33
C LYS A 74 -11.60 -14.40 2.80
N SER A 75 -12.37 -15.21 3.51
CA SER A 75 -12.13 -15.57 4.90
C SER A 75 -10.65 -15.94 5.07
N ASP A 76 -9.96 -15.28 6.00
CA ASP A 76 -8.54 -15.43 6.33
C ASP A 76 -7.49 -14.84 5.35
N ALA A 77 -7.88 -14.39 4.15
CA ALA A 77 -6.95 -13.81 3.18
C ALA A 77 -6.80 -12.27 3.34
N LYS A 78 -5.57 -11.77 3.23
CA LYS A 78 -5.29 -10.33 3.24
C LYS A 78 -5.80 -9.71 1.94
N CYS A 79 -6.22 -8.45 1.99
CA CYS A 79 -6.68 -7.75 0.80
C CYS A 79 -5.55 -7.52 -0.20
N THR A 80 -4.35 -7.24 0.30
CA THR A 80 -3.15 -7.05 -0.53
C THR A 80 -2.74 -8.30 -1.31
N ASP A 81 -3.23 -9.48 -0.93
CA ASP A 81 -3.00 -10.74 -1.66
C ASP A 81 -4.07 -10.99 -2.73
N GLN A 82 -5.17 -10.24 -2.70
CA GLN A 82 -6.33 -10.42 -3.57
C GLN A 82 -6.44 -9.34 -4.64
N ILE A 83 -6.03 -8.11 -4.32
CA ILE A 83 -6.09 -6.96 -5.23
C ILE A 83 -4.70 -6.30 -5.29
N ASN A 84 -4.33 -5.83 -6.47
CA ASN A 84 -3.12 -5.03 -6.64
C ASN A 84 -3.37 -3.59 -6.19
N TYR A 85 -2.78 -3.23 -5.04
CA TYR A 85 -2.82 -1.87 -4.46
C TYR A 85 -1.60 -1.02 -4.85
N ALA A 86 -0.88 -1.35 -5.92
CA ALA A 86 0.24 -0.54 -6.38
C ALA A 86 -0.18 0.92 -6.65
N GLY A 87 0.49 1.87 -6.00
CA GLY A 87 0.17 3.31 -6.11
C GLY A 87 -0.93 3.79 -5.17
N ASP A 88 -1.51 2.93 -4.33
CA ASP A 88 -2.39 3.32 -3.23
C ASP A 88 -1.57 4.05 -2.15
N PRO A 89 -1.98 5.26 -1.74
CA PRO A 89 -1.26 6.01 -0.71
C PRO A 89 -1.41 5.39 0.69
N ARG A 90 -2.45 4.55 0.90
CA ARG A 90 -2.67 3.87 2.18
C ARG A 90 -1.68 2.72 2.33
N SER A 91 -1.25 2.48 3.57
CA SER A 91 -0.37 1.36 3.85
C SER A 91 -1.07 0.01 3.66
N ASN A 92 -0.31 -1.02 3.31
CA ASN A 92 -0.81 -2.40 3.24
C ASN A 92 -1.47 -2.85 4.55
N ALA A 93 -0.97 -2.40 5.70
CA ALA A 93 -1.55 -2.71 7.01
C ALA A 93 -2.94 -2.11 7.15
N GLU A 94 -3.11 -0.83 6.83
CA GLU A 94 -4.40 -0.14 6.88
C GLU A 94 -5.42 -0.78 5.94
N ILE A 95 -5.02 -1.07 4.69
CA ILE A 95 -5.88 -1.75 3.71
C ILE A 95 -6.36 -3.12 4.24
N ASN A 96 -5.46 -3.87 4.87
CA ASN A 96 -5.78 -5.17 5.44
C ASN A 96 -6.65 -5.06 6.70
N SER A 97 -6.46 -4.04 7.52
CA SER A 97 -7.33 -3.73 8.66
C SER A 97 -8.75 -3.40 8.19
N ILE A 98 -8.90 -2.53 7.18
CA ILE A 98 -10.22 -2.23 6.60
C ILE A 98 -10.88 -3.51 6.07
N GLY A 99 -10.13 -4.37 5.38
CA GLY A 99 -10.64 -5.65 4.90
C GLY A 99 -11.08 -6.61 5.99
N ALA A 100 -10.33 -6.67 7.09
CA ALA A 100 -10.66 -7.50 8.26
C ALA A 100 -11.90 -6.96 9.00
N ASP A 101 -12.00 -5.63 9.14
CA ASP A 101 -13.08 -4.97 9.89
C ASP A 101 -14.39 -4.97 9.11
N THR A 102 -14.34 -4.77 7.79
CA THR A 102 -15.54 -4.66 6.93
C THR A 102 -15.93 -5.96 6.24
N GLY A 103 -15.05 -6.98 6.26
CA GLY A 103 -15.23 -8.22 5.50
C GLY A 103 -15.14 -8.03 3.97
N THR A 104 -14.78 -6.84 3.49
CA THR A 104 -14.68 -6.52 2.06
C THR A 104 -13.39 -5.74 1.80
N CYS A 105 -12.68 -6.09 0.73
CA CYS A 105 -11.44 -5.38 0.41
C CYS A 105 -11.75 -4.02 -0.22
N PRO A 106 -11.17 -2.92 0.31
CA PRO A 106 -11.44 -1.59 -0.24
C PRO A 106 -10.90 -1.50 -1.67
N GLU A 107 -11.53 -0.69 -2.50
CA GLU A 107 -10.97 -0.40 -3.83
C GLU A 107 -9.62 0.33 -3.70
N PRO A 108 -8.63 0.04 -4.57
CA PRO A 108 -7.39 0.78 -4.60
C PRO A 108 -7.66 2.26 -4.86
N GLN A 109 -7.16 3.12 -3.99
CA GLN A 109 -7.14 4.56 -4.21
C GLN A 109 -5.98 4.86 -5.15
N LYS A 110 -6.21 5.70 -6.16
CA LYS A 110 -5.09 6.22 -6.94
C LYS A 110 -4.59 7.49 -6.29
N SER A 111 -3.28 7.57 -6.08
CA SER A 111 -2.61 8.81 -5.66
C SER A 111 -2.68 9.93 -6.71
N ASP A 112 -3.37 9.71 -7.83
CA ASP A 112 -3.45 10.59 -8.99
C ASP A 112 -4.22 11.88 -8.73
N LYS A 113 -4.41 12.37 -7.49
CA LYS A 113 -4.82 13.76 -7.34
C LYS A 113 -3.64 14.60 -7.81
N PRO A 114 -3.71 15.19 -9.01
CA PRO A 114 -2.59 15.94 -9.53
C PRO A 114 -2.42 17.15 -8.61
N SER A 115 -1.18 17.37 -8.20
CA SER A 115 -0.84 18.46 -7.31
C SER A 115 -0.96 19.77 -8.08
N GLY A 116 -1.68 20.75 -7.51
CA GLY A 116 -1.85 22.06 -8.10
C GLY A 116 -3.28 22.37 -8.56
N THR A 117 -3.41 23.45 -9.31
CA THR A 117 -4.70 24.00 -9.77
C THR A 117 -5.01 23.45 -11.16
N PRO A 118 -6.26 23.05 -11.48
CA PRO A 118 -6.63 22.69 -12.85
C PRO A 118 -6.26 23.79 -13.85
N LYS A 119 -5.62 23.41 -14.94
CA LYS A 119 -5.22 24.33 -16.00
C LYS A 119 -6.42 24.67 -16.89
N ASP A 120 -6.68 25.95 -17.12
CA ASP A 120 -7.73 26.36 -18.04
C ASP A 120 -7.35 26.03 -19.50
N PRO A 121 -8.27 25.48 -20.30
CA PRO A 121 -7.98 25.10 -21.68
C PRO A 121 -7.51 26.30 -22.50
N GLY A 122 -6.40 26.14 -23.22
CA GLY A 122 -5.83 27.19 -24.06
C GLY A 122 -5.01 28.25 -23.33
N THR A 123 -4.97 28.26 -22.00
CA THR A 123 -4.16 29.20 -21.21
C THR A 123 -2.84 28.58 -20.76
N LYS A 124 -1.81 29.39 -20.50
CA LYS A 124 -0.57 28.91 -19.88
C LYS A 124 -0.69 29.01 -18.36
N CYS A 125 0.01 28.13 -17.64
CA CYS A 125 -0.05 28.13 -16.19
C CYS A 125 0.45 29.43 -15.59
N THR A 126 1.49 30.00 -16.18
CA THR A 126 2.04 31.30 -15.79
C THR A 126 1.10 32.47 -16.05
N ASP A 127 0.06 32.29 -16.86
CA ASP A 127 -0.96 33.30 -17.11
C ASP A 127 -2.14 33.15 -16.12
N GLN A 128 -2.34 31.95 -15.57
CA GLN A 128 -3.40 31.63 -14.62
C GLN A 128 -2.98 31.86 -13.16
N ILE A 129 -1.71 31.58 -12.83
CA ILE A 129 -1.17 31.63 -11.47
C ILE A 129 0.10 32.48 -11.45
N ASN A 130 0.24 33.30 -10.41
CA ASN A 130 1.45 34.07 -10.18
C ASN A 130 2.56 33.20 -9.57
N TYR A 131 3.59 32.88 -10.36
CA TYR A 131 4.77 32.13 -9.93
C TYR A 131 5.95 33.03 -9.51
N ALA A 132 5.70 34.27 -9.09
CA ALA A 132 6.77 35.12 -8.56
C ALA A 132 7.48 34.43 -7.38
N GLY A 133 8.81 34.32 -7.49
CA GLY A 133 9.64 33.63 -6.49
C GLY A 133 9.79 32.12 -6.72
N ASP A 134 9.10 31.52 -7.70
CA ASP A 134 9.38 30.15 -8.11
C ASP A 134 10.69 30.10 -8.89
N SER A 135 11.58 29.19 -8.48
CA SER A 135 12.88 29.02 -9.14
C SER A 135 12.79 28.24 -10.44
N ARG A 136 11.68 27.53 -10.70
CA ARG A 136 11.49 26.82 -11.96
C ARG A 136 11.20 27.81 -13.09
N PRO A 137 11.76 27.61 -14.28
CA PRO A 137 11.47 28.48 -15.41
C PRO A 137 10.01 28.35 -15.85
N ASN A 138 9.45 29.47 -16.34
CA ASN A 138 8.07 29.53 -16.86
C ASN A 138 7.77 28.44 -17.91
N ALA A 139 8.75 28.10 -18.75
CA ALA A 139 8.61 27.04 -19.74
C ALA A 139 8.34 25.67 -19.10
N GLU A 140 9.11 25.32 -18.06
CA GLU A 140 8.93 24.06 -17.32
C GLU A 140 7.56 24.01 -16.63
N ILE A 141 7.18 25.10 -15.95
CA ILE A 141 5.86 25.22 -15.29
C ILE A 141 4.73 25.01 -16.30
N ASN A 142 4.84 25.65 -17.47
CA ASN A 142 3.85 25.52 -18.53
C ASN A 142 3.83 24.10 -19.12
N SER A 143 4.99 23.48 -19.35
CA SER A 143 5.08 22.09 -19.81
C SER A 143 4.43 21.11 -18.84
N ILE A 144 4.66 21.25 -17.53
CA ILE A 144 3.99 20.43 -16.50
C ILE A 144 2.47 20.61 -16.61
N GLY A 145 2.01 21.85 -16.79
CA GLY A 145 0.59 22.14 -17.00
C GLY A 145 -0.01 21.47 -18.24
N GLU A 146 0.68 21.52 -19.38
CA GLU A 146 0.21 20.89 -20.62
C GLU A 146 0.21 19.36 -20.52
N GLU A 147 1.20 18.77 -19.83
CA GLU A 147 1.33 17.31 -19.69
C GLU A 147 0.32 16.74 -18.69
N THR A 148 0.17 17.39 -17.54
CA THR A 148 -0.66 16.87 -16.44
C THR A 148 -2.10 17.36 -16.50
N GLY A 149 -2.37 18.46 -17.21
CA GLY A 149 -3.64 19.18 -17.15
C GLY A 149 -3.80 20.05 -15.89
N TYR A 150 -2.75 20.17 -15.06
CA TYR A 150 -2.77 20.92 -13.80
C TYR A 150 -1.54 21.81 -13.69
N CYS A 151 -1.77 23.06 -13.33
CA CYS A 151 -0.73 24.02 -13.03
C CYS A 151 -0.11 23.72 -11.66
N PRO A 152 1.22 23.45 -11.60
CA PRO A 152 1.86 22.98 -10.39
C PRO A 152 1.78 24.02 -9.27
N PRO A 153 1.84 23.61 -7.98
CA PRO A 153 1.94 24.57 -6.88
C PRO A 153 3.18 25.45 -7.03
N VAL A 154 3.09 26.71 -6.61
CA VAL A 154 4.23 27.63 -6.54
C VAL A 154 5.22 27.12 -5.49
N LYS A 155 6.49 26.95 -5.85
CA LYS A 155 7.57 26.61 -4.92
C LYS A 155 8.25 27.91 -4.48
N GLN A 156 8.27 28.21 -3.19
CA GLN A 156 9.08 29.31 -2.68
C GLN A 156 10.44 28.79 -2.22
N ASN A 157 11.48 29.56 -2.52
CA ASN A 157 12.85 29.31 -2.08
C ASN A 157 13.22 30.19 -0.91
#